data_AF-A0A6B1G7U7-F1
#
_entry.id   AF-A0A6B1G7U7-F1
#
_cell.length_a   1.000
_cell.length_b   1.000
_cell.length_c   1.000
_cell.angle_alpha   90.00
_cell.angle_beta   90.00
_cell.angle_gamma   90.00
#
_symmetry.space_group_name_H-M   'P 1'
#
loop_
_entity.id
_entity.type
_entity.pdbx_description
1 polymer ?
#
loop_
_entity_poly.entity_id
_entity_poly.type
_entity_poly.pdbx_seq_one_letter_code
_entity_poly.pdbx_strand_id
1 'polypeptide(L)'
;MSQYRVRSLHLQDLWGYRTVALAFHPDVTIVIGENGTGKTTILNILRSILTADKSLFSYRFTQATVELSAFSDQSTETVVVSREDNALKFRLSWRNDDFALHPSESADNAWILNTLLVPPSTELTQALKERVQVEWLPVSRRSRAPRRNRMAWQHSSRSLTTVESADDQRESVDYRLAELRESLSHYRLRLDSRVSDQYRVFERKVLAAILYRADYDSLGHVSPDTFPDQEDQDELLRVFEEVDILDADMRQRVEAHFAKAKEALEKIQSKAEWHIDDFFIIPLIRRTQALVNWAREQKAVREEIFAPLQRYENIVNGFLRGKRVEVNDDGQLTVSRHKEAKRNSQLSIDQLSSGEKQILVLLTAGLMRRDSSIVYIADEPELSLHVTWQAELLRSLVEIGGTMQVIVATHSPDIAGMFRDNILELRHD
;
A
#
# COMPACT_ATOMS: atom_id res chain seq x y z
N MET A 1 -13.70 11.82 3.64
CA MET A 1 -13.07 13.16 3.56
C MET A 1 -12.06 13.10 2.44
N SER A 2 -12.00 14.13 1.59
CA SER A 2 -10.99 14.20 0.52
C SER A 2 -9.60 14.32 1.13
N GLN A 3 -8.65 13.55 0.59
CA GLN A 3 -7.23 13.64 0.95
C GLN A 3 -6.51 14.56 -0.02
N TYR A 4 -5.45 15.20 0.47
CA TYR A 4 -4.75 16.27 -0.24
C TYR A 4 -3.26 16.00 -0.40
N ARG A 5 -2.70 16.59 -1.46
CA ARG A 5 -1.27 16.67 -1.77
C ARG A 5 -0.76 18.11 -1.69
N VAL A 6 0.55 18.28 -1.60
CA VAL A 6 1.19 19.60 -1.53
C VAL A 6 1.24 20.21 -2.93
N ARG A 7 0.65 21.39 -3.10
CA ARG A 7 0.71 22.17 -4.35
C ARG A 7 1.87 23.14 -4.34
N SER A 8 2.06 23.87 -3.24
CA SER A 8 3.12 24.88 -3.13
C SER A 8 3.54 25.11 -1.68
N LEU A 9 4.74 25.64 -1.51
CA LEU A 9 5.30 26.10 -0.24
C LEU A 9 5.87 27.50 -0.45
N HIS A 10 5.42 28.45 0.38
CA HIS A 10 5.94 29.80 0.45
C HIS A 10 6.49 30.06 1.85
N LEU A 11 7.79 30.34 1.96
CA LEU A 11 8.48 30.71 3.19
C LEU A 11 8.96 32.15 3.09
N GLN A 12 8.58 32.98 4.06
CA GLN A 12 9.03 34.36 4.18
C GLN A 12 10.10 34.49 5.27
N ASP A 13 11.16 35.23 4.95
CA ASP A 13 12.31 35.52 5.83
C ASP A 13 12.97 34.28 6.44
N LEU A 14 13.13 33.22 5.66
CA LEU A 14 13.95 32.07 6.06
C LEU A 14 15.37 32.55 6.36
N TRP A 15 15.87 32.21 7.55
CA TRP A 15 17.14 32.69 8.11
C TRP A 15 17.26 34.22 8.21
N GLY A 16 16.16 34.96 8.09
CA GLY A 16 16.10 36.42 8.20
C GLY A 16 16.44 37.19 6.92
N TYR A 17 16.66 36.50 5.79
CA TYR A 17 17.01 37.18 4.52
C TYR A 17 16.43 36.52 3.27
N ARG A 18 15.91 35.28 3.36
CA ARG A 18 15.57 34.48 2.19
C ARG A 18 14.08 34.22 2.09
N THR A 19 13.46 34.59 0.96
CA THR A 19 12.09 34.19 0.64
C THR A 19 12.11 33.04 -0.36
N VAL A 20 11.45 31.93 -0.03
CA VAL A 20 11.43 30.71 -0.85
C VAL A 20 10.00 30.46 -1.33
N ALA A 21 9.81 30.27 -2.62
CA ALA A 21 8.54 29.91 -3.23
C ALA A 21 8.74 28.69 -4.12
N LEU A 22 8.11 27.57 -3.79
CA LEU A 22 8.25 26.29 -4.50
C LEU A 22 6.87 25.78 -4.91
N ALA A 23 6.73 25.39 -6.17
CA ALA A 23 5.53 24.73 -6.70
C ALA A 23 5.86 23.26 -6.93
N PHE A 24 5.15 22.35 -6.27
CA PHE A 24 5.40 20.91 -6.36
C PHE A 24 4.56 20.29 -7.47
N HIS A 25 5.15 19.33 -8.17
CA HIS A 25 4.45 18.54 -9.17
C HIS A 25 3.44 17.58 -8.49
N PRO A 26 2.27 17.33 -9.09
CA PRO A 26 1.23 16.46 -8.54
C PRO A 26 1.69 15.03 -8.20
N ASP A 27 2.62 14.49 -8.98
CA ASP A 27 3.10 13.11 -8.85
C ASP A 27 4.49 13.02 -8.20
N VAL A 28 5.55 13.44 -8.89
CA VAL A 28 6.93 13.37 -8.37
C VAL A 28 7.62 14.71 -8.52
N THR A 29 8.24 15.24 -7.47
CA THR A 29 9.06 16.45 -7.48
C THR A 29 10.48 16.14 -7.01
N ILE A 30 11.48 16.51 -7.80
CA ILE A 30 12.91 16.33 -7.46
C ILE A 30 13.52 17.69 -7.13
N VAL A 31 13.89 17.89 -5.88
CA VAL A 31 14.57 19.09 -5.39
C VAL A 31 16.09 18.90 -5.50
N ILE A 32 16.74 19.71 -6.33
CA ILE A 32 18.20 19.72 -6.51
C ILE A 32 18.79 21.07 -6.07
N GLY A 33 20.10 21.10 -5.82
CA GLY A 33 20.81 22.32 -5.44
C GLY A 33 22.18 21.99 -4.85
N GLU A 34 23.08 22.97 -4.85
CA GLU A 34 24.43 22.82 -4.30
C GLU A 34 24.42 22.47 -2.80
N ASN A 35 25.53 21.97 -2.27
CA ASN A 35 25.68 21.70 -0.84
C ASN A 35 25.50 22.99 -0.04
N GLY A 36 24.63 22.97 0.98
CA GLY A 36 24.36 24.16 1.80
C GLY A 36 23.25 25.07 1.27
N THR A 37 22.61 24.76 0.14
CA THR A 37 21.45 25.51 -0.39
C THR A 37 20.16 25.40 0.44
N GLY A 38 20.12 24.52 1.43
CA GLY A 38 18.97 24.38 2.34
C GLY A 38 17.92 23.33 1.97
N LYS A 39 18.20 22.41 1.02
CA LYS A 39 17.28 21.32 0.61
C LYS A 39 16.67 20.57 1.80
N THR A 40 17.51 19.96 2.64
CA THR A 40 17.12 19.27 3.86
C THR A 40 16.32 20.16 4.80
N THR A 41 16.69 21.44 4.92
CA THR A 41 15.99 22.41 5.78
C THR A 41 14.56 22.65 5.27
N ILE A 42 14.39 22.89 3.98
CA ILE A 42 13.08 23.15 3.36
C ILE A 42 12.17 21.91 3.49
N LEU A 43 12.69 20.71 3.19
CA LEU A 43 11.90 19.48 3.35
C LEU A 43 11.52 19.21 4.80
N ASN A 44 12.42 19.45 5.75
CA ASN A 44 12.10 19.30 7.18
C ASN A 44 11.08 20.35 7.65
N ILE A 45 11.13 21.59 7.16
CA ILE A 45 10.12 22.61 7.45
C ILE A 45 8.76 22.16 6.92
N LEU A 46 8.69 21.75 5.64
CA LEU A 46 7.46 21.25 5.02
C LEU A 46 6.87 20.09 5.82
N ARG A 47 7.68 19.07 6.14
CA ARG A 47 7.27 17.95 6.98
C ARG A 47 6.73 18.43 8.31
N SER A 48 7.47 19.29 9.01
CA SER A 48 7.12 19.71 10.37
C SER A 48 5.85 20.56 10.41
N ILE A 49 5.56 21.31 9.35
CA ILE A 49 4.26 21.99 9.18
C ILE A 49 3.14 20.96 9.03
N LEU A 50 3.29 20.01 8.11
CA LEU A 50 2.25 19.01 7.81
C LEU A 50 2.01 18.00 8.94
N THR A 51 2.99 17.78 9.82
CA THR A 51 2.87 16.89 10.99
C THR A 51 2.74 17.62 12.32
N ALA A 52 2.71 18.97 12.31
CA ALA A 52 2.77 19.82 13.51
C ALA A 52 3.92 19.45 14.47
N ASP A 53 5.10 19.13 13.91
CA ASP A 53 6.25 18.70 14.70
C ASP A 53 6.98 19.90 15.34
N LYS A 54 7.34 19.76 16.62
CA LYS A 54 8.00 20.81 17.40
C LYS A 54 9.41 21.16 16.89
N SER A 55 10.03 20.33 16.05
CA SER A 55 11.28 20.69 15.37
C SER A 55 11.13 21.95 14.50
N LEU A 56 9.90 22.35 14.14
CA LEU A 56 9.64 23.59 13.42
C LEU A 56 10.20 24.85 14.14
N PHE A 57 10.28 24.84 15.48
CA PHE A 57 10.86 25.93 16.27
C PHE A 57 12.35 26.16 16.02
N SER A 58 13.07 25.12 15.58
CA SER A 58 14.50 25.19 15.31
C SER A 58 14.83 26.00 14.04
N TYR A 59 13.85 26.22 13.18
CA TYR A 59 14.01 26.99 11.94
C TYR A 59 13.54 28.44 12.17
N ARG A 60 14.28 29.40 11.60
CA ARG A 60 13.95 30.84 11.68
C ARG A 60 13.25 31.29 10.40
N PHE A 61 11.98 31.67 10.50
CA PHE A 61 11.15 32.24 9.43
C PHE A 61 10.04 33.09 10.05
N THR A 62 9.49 34.05 9.29
CA THR A 62 8.39 34.93 9.75
C THR A 62 7.03 34.26 9.51
N GLN A 63 6.82 33.76 8.28
CA GLN A 63 5.58 33.10 7.88
C GLN A 63 5.86 31.98 6.88
N ALA A 64 5.10 30.88 6.99
CA ALA A 64 5.09 29.79 6.04
C ALA A 64 3.66 29.53 5.57
N THR A 65 3.44 29.42 4.27
CA THR A 65 2.15 29.05 3.66
C THR A 65 2.33 27.80 2.83
N VAL A 66 1.52 26.77 3.12
CA VAL A 66 1.45 25.53 2.34
C VAL A 66 0.08 25.48 1.67
N GLU A 67 0.06 25.44 0.35
CA GLU A 67 -1.16 25.19 -0.40
C GLU A 67 -1.29 23.70 -0.68
N LEU A 68 -2.50 23.19 -0.51
CA LEU A 68 -2.88 21.80 -0.68
C LEU A 68 -3.89 21.70 -1.82
N SER A 69 -3.83 20.62 -2.60
CA SER A 69 -4.83 20.28 -3.63
C SER A 69 -5.35 18.87 -3.41
N ALA A 70 -6.65 18.64 -3.61
CA ALA A 70 -7.22 17.31 -3.42
C ALA A 70 -6.69 16.32 -4.47
N PHE A 71 -6.63 15.04 -4.11
CA PHE A 71 -6.35 13.98 -5.08
C PHE A 71 -7.57 13.64 -5.95
N SER A 72 -8.78 13.82 -5.44
CA SER A 72 -10.03 13.43 -6.10
C SER A 72 -10.64 14.51 -6.99
N ASP A 73 -10.39 15.79 -6.69
CA ASP A 73 -11.04 16.92 -7.32
C ASP A 73 -10.12 18.15 -7.34
N GLN A 74 -10.64 19.30 -7.79
CA GLN A 74 -9.88 20.55 -7.91
C GLN A 74 -9.94 21.43 -6.65
N SER A 75 -10.45 20.92 -5.52
CA SER A 75 -10.49 21.70 -4.28
C SER A 75 -9.09 21.97 -3.74
N THR A 76 -8.95 23.13 -3.12
CA THR A 76 -7.70 23.59 -2.53
C THR A 76 -7.91 24.02 -1.10
N GLU A 77 -6.95 23.69 -0.26
CA GLU A 77 -6.92 24.06 1.15
C GLU A 77 -5.56 24.70 1.45
N THR A 78 -5.48 25.56 2.45
CA THR A 78 -4.23 26.22 2.86
C THR A 78 -3.94 26.03 4.34
N VAL A 79 -2.65 25.90 4.64
CA VAL A 79 -2.08 25.90 5.99
C VAL A 79 -1.14 27.10 6.09
N VAL A 80 -1.46 28.04 6.98
CA VAL A 80 -0.61 29.21 7.24
C VAL A 80 -0.03 29.09 8.63
N VAL A 81 1.30 29.16 8.73
CA VAL A 81 2.03 29.16 9.99
C VAL A 81 2.72 30.51 10.15
N SER A 82 2.40 31.22 11.23
CA SER A 82 3.02 32.50 11.57
C SER A 82 3.82 32.36 12.86
N ARG A 83 5.04 32.89 12.88
CA ARG A 83 5.89 32.86 14.07
C ARG A 83 5.58 34.04 14.97
N GLU A 84 5.24 33.74 16.23
CA GLU A 84 5.06 34.71 17.30
C GLU A 84 6.15 34.50 18.37
N ASP A 85 6.29 35.43 19.33
CA ASP A 85 7.43 35.49 20.27
C ASP A 85 7.68 34.19 21.05
N ASN A 86 6.63 33.41 21.36
CA ASN A 86 6.73 32.16 22.11
C ASN A 86 5.80 31.03 21.61
N ALA A 87 5.33 31.14 20.37
CA ALA A 87 4.40 30.17 19.77
C ALA A 87 4.51 30.16 18.24
N LEU A 88 4.08 29.05 17.63
CA LEU A 88 3.81 28.96 16.20
C LEU A 88 2.29 28.86 16.03
N LYS A 89 1.72 29.86 15.37
CA LYS A 89 0.28 29.95 15.14
C LYS A 89 -0.08 29.33 13.80
N PHE A 90 -0.92 28.30 13.82
CA PHE A 90 -1.42 27.58 12.65
C PHE A 90 -2.85 28.00 12.34
N ARG A 91 -3.08 28.42 11.11
CA ARG A 91 -4.42 28.65 10.55
C ARG A 91 -4.67 27.65 9.44
N LEU A 92 -5.74 26.86 9.58
CA LEU A 92 -6.15 25.87 8.61
C LEU A 92 -7.41 26.37 7.92
N SER A 93 -7.41 26.50 6.59
CA SER A 93 -8.57 27.03 5.84
C SER A 93 -9.88 26.24 6.03
N TRP A 94 -9.82 25.00 6.50
CA TRP A 94 -10.98 24.13 6.75
C TRP A 94 -11.37 24.01 8.23
N ARG A 95 -10.69 24.74 9.14
CA ARG A 95 -11.06 24.84 10.56
C ARG A 95 -11.30 26.31 10.89
N ASN A 96 -12.27 26.57 11.76
CA ASN A 96 -12.59 27.94 12.17
C ASN A 96 -11.64 28.46 13.26
N ASP A 97 -10.98 27.54 13.98
CA ASP A 97 -10.11 27.87 15.11
C ASP A 97 -8.65 27.96 14.66
N ASP A 98 -7.94 28.97 15.18
CA ASP A 98 -6.49 29.05 15.06
C ASP A 98 -5.85 28.16 16.13
N PHE A 99 -4.85 27.36 15.77
CA PHE A 99 -4.11 26.50 16.69
C PHE A 99 -2.78 27.15 17.08
N ALA A 100 -2.39 27.00 18.35
CA ALA A 100 -1.07 27.45 18.81
C ALA A 100 -0.23 26.24 19.23
N LEU A 101 0.93 26.09 18.58
CA LEU A 101 1.96 25.14 19.00
C LEU A 101 2.96 25.87 19.90
N HIS A 102 3.38 25.25 21.00
CA HIS A 102 4.36 25.81 21.93
C HIS A 102 5.63 24.92 22.02
N PRO A 103 6.81 25.51 22.31
CA PRO A 103 8.07 24.77 22.34
C PRO A 103 8.16 23.76 23.49
N SER A 104 7.59 24.08 24.66
CA SER A 104 7.46 23.19 25.80
C SER A 104 5.99 23.13 26.24
N GLU A 105 5.38 21.95 26.16
CA GLU A 105 4.21 21.63 26.98
C GLU A 105 4.78 21.02 28.25
N SER A 106 4.80 21.77 29.35
CA SER A 106 5.32 21.25 30.62
C SER A 106 4.53 20.01 31.01
N ALA A 107 5.21 18.86 31.13
CA ALA A 107 4.65 17.61 31.64
C ALA A 107 4.03 17.79 33.05
N ASP A 108 4.46 18.84 33.77
CA ASP A 108 3.96 19.19 35.10
C ASP A 108 2.48 19.63 35.12
N ASN A 109 1.93 20.08 33.98
CA ASN A 109 0.50 20.41 33.86
C ASN A 109 -0.33 19.25 33.24
N ALA A 110 0.32 18.21 32.71
CA ALA A 110 -0.35 17.10 32.05
C ALA A 110 -1.05 16.15 33.04
N TRP A 111 -0.58 16.06 34.30
CA TRP A 111 -1.27 15.29 35.34
C TRP A 111 -2.57 15.96 35.83
N ILE A 112 -2.61 17.31 35.86
CA ILE A 112 -3.79 18.07 36.33
C ILE A 112 -4.90 18.12 35.26
N LEU A 113 -4.55 18.08 33.96
CA LEU A 113 -5.50 18.17 32.85
C LEU A 113 -5.99 16.82 32.29
N ASN A 114 -5.44 15.70 32.77
CA ASN A 114 -5.63 14.36 32.18
C ASN A 114 -7.04 13.76 32.31
N THR A 115 -8.04 14.51 32.81
CA THR A 115 -9.40 13.97 33.00
C THR A 115 -10.37 14.37 31.88
N LEU A 116 -10.20 15.49 31.15
CA LEU A 116 -11.26 15.93 30.20
C LEU A 116 -10.82 16.74 28.95
N LEU A 117 -9.55 17.11 28.75
CA LEU A 117 -9.16 17.98 27.62
C LEU A 117 -8.00 17.39 26.82
N VAL A 118 -8.22 17.19 25.51
CA VAL A 118 -7.17 16.84 24.54
C VAL A 118 -6.26 18.07 24.35
N PRO A 119 -4.92 17.94 24.38
CA PRO A 119 -4.03 19.07 24.16
C PRO A 119 -4.25 19.68 22.76
N PRO A 120 -4.23 21.02 22.59
CA PRO A 120 -4.41 21.68 21.29
C PRO A 120 -3.41 21.21 20.22
N SER A 121 -2.20 20.82 20.61
CA SER A 121 -1.19 20.23 19.71
C SER A 121 -1.62 18.88 19.14
N THR A 122 -2.39 18.09 19.91
CA THR A 122 -2.91 16.79 19.48
C THR A 122 -4.08 16.98 18.52
N GLU A 123 -4.96 17.95 18.78
CA GLU A 123 -6.04 18.32 17.87
C GLU A 123 -5.52 18.85 16.54
N LEU A 124 -4.50 19.73 16.56
CA LEU A 124 -3.83 20.21 15.35
C LEU A 124 -3.22 19.04 14.55
N THR A 125 -2.49 18.15 15.22
CA THR A 125 -1.89 16.98 14.58
C THR A 125 -2.95 16.08 13.95
N GLN A 126 -4.09 15.89 14.62
CA GLN A 126 -5.20 15.10 14.09
C GLN A 126 -5.89 15.79 12.91
N ALA A 127 -6.17 17.08 13.01
CA ALA A 127 -6.80 17.87 11.95
C ALA A 127 -5.95 17.90 10.67
N LEU A 128 -4.62 17.91 10.79
CA LEU A 128 -3.70 17.78 9.67
C LEU A 128 -3.70 16.35 9.10
N LYS A 129 -3.62 15.31 9.95
CA LYS A 129 -3.65 13.90 9.53
C LYS A 129 -4.94 13.50 8.80
N GLU A 130 -6.07 14.14 9.14
CA GLU A 130 -7.35 13.95 8.44
C GLU A 130 -7.30 14.40 6.98
N ARG A 131 -6.45 15.37 6.64
CA ARG A 131 -6.32 15.94 5.28
C ARG A 131 -5.11 15.41 4.51
N VAL A 132 -3.95 15.36 5.16
CA VAL A 132 -2.68 14.99 4.54
C VAL A 132 -2.02 13.89 5.37
N GLN A 133 -1.88 12.71 4.77
CA GLN A 133 -1.00 11.69 5.34
C GLN A 133 0.41 11.93 4.82
N VAL A 134 1.33 12.26 5.73
CA VAL A 134 2.76 12.43 5.40
C VAL A 134 3.55 11.25 5.94
N GLU A 135 4.42 10.69 5.10
CA GLU A 135 5.42 9.73 5.52
C GLU A 135 6.82 10.23 5.19
N TRP A 136 7.65 10.29 6.23
CA TRP A 136 9.06 10.58 6.13
C TRP A 136 9.81 9.27 6.31
N LEU A 137 10.50 8.82 5.27
CA LEU A 137 11.41 7.67 5.42
C LEU A 137 12.83 8.23 5.56
N PRO A 138 13.43 8.16 6.75
CA PRO A 138 14.84 8.47 6.89
C PRO A 138 15.63 7.39 6.15
N VAL A 139 16.24 7.77 5.04
CA VAL A 139 17.08 6.86 4.25
C VAL A 139 18.47 6.72 4.87
N SER A 140 18.90 7.70 5.67
CA SER A 140 20.12 7.63 6.45
C SER A 140 19.97 6.69 7.65
N ARG A 141 20.92 5.76 7.81
CA ARG A 141 21.09 4.80 8.94
C ARG A 141 21.23 5.46 10.33
N ARG A 142 20.99 6.76 10.46
CA ARG A 142 21.33 7.61 11.62
C ARG A 142 20.33 8.75 11.85
N SER A 143 19.02 8.49 11.77
CA SER A 143 18.02 9.53 12.00
C SER A 143 17.11 9.21 13.18
N ARG A 144 16.90 10.22 14.03
CA ARG A 144 15.99 10.17 15.18
C ARG A 144 14.54 10.05 14.69
N ALA A 145 13.79 9.09 15.24
CA ALA A 145 12.36 8.97 15.02
C ALA A 145 11.62 10.17 15.67
N PRO A 146 10.51 10.65 15.08
CA PRO A 146 9.61 11.55 15.79
C PRO A 146 9.01 10.83 17.00
N ARG A 147 8.89 11.53 18.14
CA ARG A 147 8.32 10.97 19.39
C ARG A 147 6.88 10.52 19.15
N ARG A 148 6.65 9.25 18.83
CA ARG A 148 5.32 8.63 18.90
C ARG A 148 4.96 8.45 20.37
N ASN A 149 3.85 9.05 20.80
CA ASN A 149 3.32 8.89 22.15
C ASN A 149 3.04 7.40 22.43
N ARG A 150 3.77 6.86 23.42
CA ARG A 150 3.81 5.45 23.80
C ARG A 150 2.59 5.01 24.63
N MET A 151 1.40 5.56 24.38
CA MET A 151 0.19 5.32 25.19
C MET A 151 -0.75 4.24 24.63
N ALA A 152 -0.51 3.71 23.43
CA ALA A 152 -1.44 2.77 22.79
C ALA A 152 -1.06 1.27 22.86
N TRP A 153 0.08 0.90 23.46
CA TRP A 153 0.59 -0.48 23.37
C TRP A 153 1.03 -1.07 24.72
N GLN A 154 0.30 -0.76 25.79
CA GLN A 154 0.51 -1.38 27.10
C GLN A 154 -0.37 -2.62 27.35
N HIS A 155 -0.83 -3.35 26.32
CA HIS A 155 -1.50 -4.63 26.56
C HIS A 155 -1.16 -5.69 25.50
N SER A 156 0.11 -6.06 25.38
CA SER A 156 0.51 -7.43 25.04
C SER A 156 2.03 -7.59 25.16
N SER A 157 2.45 -8.67 25.81
CA SER A 157 3.84 -9.13 25.99
C SER A 157 4.58 -8.58 27.22
N ARG A 158 4.39 -9.28 28.35
CA ARG A 158 5.38 -9.35 29.42
C ARG A 158 6.60 -10.11 28.93
N SER A 159 7.72 -9.43 28.68
CA SER A 159 9.06 -9.97 28.97
C SER A 159 10.16 -8.92 28.78
N LEU A 160 11.03 -8.90 29.81
CA LEU A 160 12.40 -8.39 29.87
C LEU A 160 12.62 -6.88 30.11
N THR A 161 13.08 -6.67 31.34
CA THR A 161 13.73 -5.50 31.91
C THR A 161 15.07 -5.20 31.24
N THR A 162 15.16 -4.06 30.57
CA THR A 162 16.34 -3.20 30.58
C THR A 162 15.85 -1.75 30.65
N VAL A 163 16.25 -1.06 31.71
CA VAL A 163 16.10 0.39 31.83
C VAL A 163 17.10 1.00 30.86
N GLU A 164 16.69 1.17 29.60
CA GLU A 164 17.43 1.99 28.64
C GLU A 164 17.06 3.46 28.83
N SER A 165 18.09 4.24 29.13
CA SER A 165 18.08 5.69 29.26
C SER A 165 17.44 6.36 28.04
N ALA A 166 16.70 7.43 28.28
CA ALA A 166 15.88 8.17 27.32
C ALA A 166 16.66 8.90 26.20
N ASP A 167 17.90 8.51 25.88
CA ASP A 167 18.81 9.22 24.98
C ASP A 167 19.32 8.39 23.78
N ASP A 168 18.87 7.14 23.59
CA ASP A 168 19.28 6.30 22.43
C ASP A 168 18.11 5.86 21.52
N GLN A 169 17.18 6.78 21.22
CA GLN A 169 16.12 6.56 20.22
C GLN A 169 16.67 6.61 18.78
N ARG A 170 17.41 5.58 18.38
CA ARG A 170 17.87 5.35 17.00
C ARG A 170 17.16 4.11 16.45
N GLU A 171 16.22 4.28 15.53
CA GLU A 171 15.58 3.15 14.84
C GLU A 171 16.57 2.51 13.86
N SER A 172 16.84 1.20 14.02
CA SER A 172 17.63 0.44 13.05
C SER A 172 16.73 -0.01 11.89
N VAL A 173 17.33 -0.17 10.69
CA VAL A 173 16.63 -0.72 9.51
C VAL A 173 15.97 -2.07 9.85
N ASP A 174 16.61 -2.87 10.69
CA ASP A 174 16.11 -4.19 11.11
C ASP A 174 14.85 -4.07 11.99
N TYR A 175 14.77 -3.08 12.89
CA TYR A 175 13.57 -2.83 13.69
C TYR A 175 12.39 -2.44 12.81
N ARG A 176 12.60 -1.51 11.86
CA ARG A 176 11.55 -1.08 10.93
C ARG A 176 11.09 -2.23 10.03
N LEU A 177 12.02 -3.08 9.61
CA LEU A 177 11.70 -4.27 8.83
C LEU A 177 10.83 -5.25 9.63
N ALA A 178 11.09 -5.43 10.94
CA ALA A 178 10.24 -6.25 11.79
C ALA A 178 8.80 -5.72 11.90
N GLU A 179 8.63 -4.41 12.14
CA GLU A 179 7.31 -3.75 12.17
C GLU A 179 6.54 -3.91 10.85
N LEU A 180 7.24 -3.73 9.72
CA LEU A 180 6.63 -3.86 8.40
C LEU A 180 6.28 -5.31 8.05
N ARG A 181 7.00 -6.30 8.58
CA ARG A 181 6.64 -7.72 8.40
C ARG A 181 5.32 -8.04 9.07
N GLU A 182 5.10 -7.57 10.29
CA GLU A 182 3.82 -7.74 10.99
C GLU A 182 2.68 -7.07 10.20
N SER A 183 2.93 -5.86 9.71
CA SER A 183 1.97 -5.13 8.86
C SER A 183 1.63 -5.90 7.57
N LEU A 184 2.62 -6.54 6.95
CA LEU A 184 2.46 -7.34 5.75
C LEU A 184 1.65 -8.62 6.01
N SER A 185 1.87 -9.27 7.16
CA SER A 185 1.07 -10.41 7.59
C SER A 185 -0.40 -10.02 7.78
N HIS A 186 -0.68 -8.89 8.45
CA HIS A 186 -2.04 -8.36 8.55
C HIS A 186 -2.65 -7.98 7.20
N TYR A 187 -1.85 -7.44 6.28
CA TYR A 187 -2.30 -7.13 4.94
C TYR A 187 -2.70 -8.39 4.18
N ARG A 188 -1.89 -9.45 4.21
CA ARG A 188 -2.20 -10.74 3.57
C ARG A 188 -3.50 -11.33 4.12
N LEU A 189 -3.65 -11.39 5.44
CA LEU A 189 -4.88 -11.87 6.09
C LEU A 189 -6.12 -11.09 5.66
N ARG A 190 -6.01 -9.77 5.45
CA ARG A 190 -7.13 -8.96 4.91
C ARG A 190 -7.48 -9.35 3.47
N LEU A 191 -6.50 -9.67 2.63
CA LEU A 191 -6.75 -10.16 1.27
C LEU A 191 -7.43 -11.54 1.29
N ASP A 192 -6.94 -12.47 2.12
CA ASP A 192 -7.55 -13.80 2.27
C ASP A 192 -9.01 -13.69 2.76
N SER A 193 -9.29 -12.79 3.72
CA SER A 193 -10.65 -12.50 4.17
C SER A 193 -11.55 -12.00 3.04
N ARG A 194 -11.05 -11.09 2.19
CA ARG A 194 -11.81 -10.57 1.04
C ARG A 194 -12.13 -11.66 0.03
N VAL A 195 -11.19 -12.59 -0.21
CA VAL A 195 -11.42 -13.73 -1.10
C VAL A 195 -12.45 -14.69 -0.50
N SER A 196 -12.36 -14.98 0.80
CA SER A 196 -13.35 -15.80 1.50
C SER A 196 -14.77 -15.21 1.40
N ASP A 197 -14.91 -13.90 1.51
CA ASP A 197 -16.21 -13.22 1.30
C ASP A 197 -16.76 -13.42 -0.12
N GLN A 198 -15.90 -13.48 -1.14
CA GLN A 198 -16.29 -13.76 -2.53
C GLN A 198 -16.71 -15.22 -2.72
N TYR A 199 -16.04 -16.17 -2.08
CA TYR A 199 -16.46 -17.56 -2.11
C TYR A 199 -17.85 -17.78 -1.53
N ARG A 200 -18.26 -17.04 -0.49
CA ARG A 200 -19.66 -17.07 0.00
C ARG A 200 -20.66 -16.62 -1.04
N VAL A 201 -20.30 -15.63 -1.87
CA VAL A 201 -21.15 -15.18 -2.98
C VAL A 201 -21.24 -16.27 -4.05
N PHE A 202 -20.13 -16.94 -4.36
CA PHE A 202 -20.09 -18.08 -5.27
C PHE A 202 -20.94 -19.25 -4.76
N GLU A 203 -20.77 -19.69 -3.52
CA GLU A 203 -21.58 -20.75 -2.90
C GLU A 203 -23.08 -20.47 -3.03
N ARG A 204 -23.50 -19.22 -2.76
CA ARG A 204 -24.89 -18.81 -2.93
C ARG A 204 -25.36 -18.92 -4.39
N LYS A 205 -24.52 -18.55 -5.37
CA LYS A 205 -24.82 -18.72 -6.81
C LYS A 205 -24.95 -20.22 -7.16
N VAL A 206 -24.07 -21.07 -6.64
CA VAL A 206 -24.10 -22.54 -6.85
C VAL A 206 -25.38 -23.15 -6.28
N LEU A 207 -25.73 -22.83 -5.02
CA LEU A 207 -26.95 -23.32 -4.39
C LEU A 207 -28.21 -22.84 -5.14
N ALA A 208 -28.21 -21.60 -5.61
CA ALA A 208 -29.30 -21.06 -6.41
C ALA A 208 -29.44 -21.75 -7.78
N ALA A 209 -28.37 -22.32 -8.33
CA ALA A 209 -28.41 -23.04 -9.62
C ALA A 209 -29.14 -24.39 -9.53
N ILE A 210 -29.32 -24.93 -8.33
CA ILE A 210 -30.13 -26.13 -8.08
C ILE A 210 -31.62 -25.82 -8.28
N LEU A 211 -32.04 -24.58 -8.02
CA LEU A 211 -33.42 -24.16 -8.13
C LEU A 211 -33.82 -23.96 -9.60
N TYR A 212 -35.13 -24.07 -9.86
CA TYR A 212 -35.69 -23.86 -11.20
C TYR A 212 -35.36 -22.47 -11.74
N ARG A 213 -34.91 -22.43 -13.00
CA ARG A 213 -34.52 -21.21 -13.70
C ARG A 213 -34.90 -21.31 -15.17
N ALA A 214 -35.78 -20.43 -15.62
CA ALA A 214 -36.34 -20.46 -16.98
C ALA A 214 -35.28 -20.38 -18.09
N ASP A 215 -34.14 -19.75 -17.81
CA ASP A 215 -32.99 -19.65 -18.70
C ASP A 215 -32.22 -20.97 -18.84
N TYR A 216 -32.12 -21.77 -17.78
CA TYR A 216 -31.41 -23.05 -17.81
C TYR A 216 -32.32 -24.24 -18.16
N ASP A 217 -33.59 -24.19 -17.75
CA ASP A 217 -34.54 -25.31 -17.84
C ASP A 217 -35.38 -25.33 -19.12
N SER A 218 -35.09 -24.45 -20.08
CA SER A 218 -35.77 -24.45 -21.38
C SER A 218 -35.06 -25.38 -22.37
N LEU A 219 -35.81 -26.29 -23.00
CA LEU A 219 -35.33 -27.20 -24.06
C LEU A 219 -35.14 -26.50 -25.43
N GLY A 220 -34.84 -25.19 -25.43
CA GLY A 220 -34.60 -24.42 -26.65
C GLY A 220 -33.40 -24.91 -27.47
N HIS A 221 -33.09 -24.25 -28.58
CA HIS A 221 -31.98 -24.66 -29.46
C HIS A 221 -30.66 -24.77 -28.69
N VAL A 222 -29.95 -25.88 -28.84
CA VAL A 222 -28.63 -26.13 -28.24
C VAL A 222 -27.59 -26.09 -29.36
N SER A 223 -26.56 -25.26 -29.21
CA SER A 223 -25.41 -25.24 -30.13
C SER A 223 -24.34 -26.23 -29.65
N PRO A 224 -23.55 -26.86 -30.54
CA PRO A 224 -22.34 -27.57 -30.15
C PRO A 224 -21.41 -26.75 -29.23
N ASP A 225 -21.33 -25.43 -29.45
CA ASP A 225 -20.48 -24.52 -28.66
C ASP A 225 -21.01 -24.29 -27.22
N THR A 226 -22.23 -24.74 -26.92
CA THR A 226 -22.78 -24.71 -25.55
C THR A 226 -22.38 -25.92 -24.70
N PHE A 227 -21.59 -26.85 -25.22
CA PHE A 227 -21.12 -27.99 -24.43
C PHE A 227 -19.77 -27.66 -23.78
N PRO A 228 -19.61 -27.96 -22.48
CA PRO A 228 -18.37 -27.67 -21.79
C PRO A 228 -17.27 -28.65 -22.23
N ASP A 229 -16.03 -28.16 -22.23
CA ASP A 229 -14.86 -28.92 -22.65
C ASP A 229 -13.97 -29.38 -21.47
N GLN A 230 -12.77 -29.88 -21.79
CA GLN A 230 -11.83 -30.33 -20.76
C GLN A 230 -11.28 -29.17 -19.92
N GLU A 231 -11.10 -27.98 -20.50
CA GLU A 231 -10.62 -26.80 -19.79
C GLU A 231 -11.66 -26.32 -18.77
N ASP A 232 -12.94 -26.37 -19.15
CA ASP A 232 -14.07 -26.10 -18.27
C ASP A 232 -14.13 -27.09 -17.09
N GLN A 233 -13.81 -28.37 -17.34
CA GLN A 233 -13.75 -29.39 -16.30
C GLN A 233 -12.66 -29.11 -15.28
N ASP A 234 -11.44 -28.83 -15.77
CA ASP A 234 -10.28 -28.59 -14.94
C ASP A 234 -10.46 -27.34 -14.07
N GLU A 235 -11.05 -26.27 -14.63
CA GLU A 235 -11.35 -25.04 -13.89
C GLU A 235 -12.40 -25.28 -12.79
N LEU A 236 -13.45 -26.08 -13.05
CA LEU A 236 -14.46 -26.41 -12.05
C LEU A 236 -13.86 -27.24 -10.90
N LEU A 237 -13.05 -28.25 -11.22
CA LEU A 237 -12.35 -29.07 -10.21
C LEU A 237 -11.44 -28.20 -9.35
N ARG A 238 -10.70 -27.28 -9.97
CA ARG A 238 -9.80 -26.36 -9.25
C ARG A 238 -10.56 -25.50 -8.25
N VAL A 239 -11.67 -24.88 -8.64
CA VAL A 239 -12.45 -24.04 -7.73
C VAL A 239 -13.09 -24.86 -6.61
N PHE A 240 -13.53 -26.09 -6.88
CA PHE A 240 -14.05 -26.98 -5.84
C PHE A 240 -12.97 -27.40 -4.83
N GLU A 241 -11.72 -27.55 -5.27
CA GLU A 241 -10.58 -27.78 -4.38
C GLU A 241 -10.29 -26.53 -3.53
N GLU A 242 -10.34 -25.34 -4.12
CA GLU A 242 -10.08 -24.07 -3.43
C GLU A 242 -11.10 -23.73 -2.34
N VAL A 243 -12.36 -24.16 -2.50
CA VAL A 243 -13.41 -23.98 -1.47
C VAL A 243 -13.57 -25.20 -0.55
N ASP A 244 -12.64 -26.15 -0.61
CA ASP A 244 -12.57 -27.34 0.25
C ASP A 244 -13.83 -28.25 0.18
N ILE A 245 -14.40 -28.39 -1.02
CA ILE A 245 -15.54 -29.29 -1.28
C ILE A 245 -15.18 -30.46 -2.21
N LEU A 246 -13.97 -30.49 -2.75
CA LEU A 246 -13.53 -31.54 -3.68
C LEU A 246 -12.98 -32.76 -2.92
N ASP A 247 -13.82 -33.76 -2.74
CA ASP A 247 -13.39 -35.11 -2.35
C ASP A 247 -13.30 -36.06 -3.56
N ALA A 248 -12.88 -37.30 -3.32
CA ALA A 248 -12.73 -38.31 -4.37
C ALA A 248 -14.07 -38.65 -5.05
N ASP A 249 -15.18 -38.66 -4.31
CA ASP A 249 -16.52 -38.93 -4.84
C ASP A 249 -16.98 -37.77 -5.76
N MET A 250 -16.80 -36.54 -5.30
CA MET A 250 -17.12 -35.33 -6.05
C MET A 250 -16.32 -35.25 -7.35
N ARG A 251 -15.01 -35.52 -7.30
CA ARG A 251 -14.16 -35.56 -8.51
C ARG A 251 -14.71 -36.57 -9.53
N GLN A 252 -15.04 -37.79 -9.08
CA GLN A 252 -15.60 -38.82 -9.95
C GLN A 252 -16.96 -38.38 -10.55
N ARG A 253 -17.82 -37.73 -9.77
CA ARG A 253 -19.10 -37.20 -10.26
C ARG A 253 -18.92 -36.12 -11.31
N VAL A 254 -17.98 -35.20 -11.11
CA VAL A 254 -17.64 -34.16 -12.10
C VAL A 254 -17.14 -34.82 -13.38
N GLU A 255 -16.19 -35.75 -13.29
CA GLU A 255 -15.68 -36.50 -14.46
C GLU A 255 -16.80 -37.24 -15.22
N ALA A 256 -17.68 -37.93 -14.49
CA ALA A 256 -18.81 -38.65 -15.10
C ALA A 256 -19.81 -37.70 -15.79
N HIS A 257 -20.06 -36.52 -15.19
CA HIS A 257 -20.93 -35.50 -15.74
C HIS A 257 -20.39 -34.96 -17.07
N PHE A 258 -19.11 -34.59 -17.13
CA PHE A 258 -18.47 -34.10 -18.35
C PHE A 258 -18.37 -35.18 -19.43
N ALA A 259 -18.12 -36.44 -19.06
CA ALA A 259 -18.16 -37.57 -19.99
C ALA A 259 -19.55 -37.73 -20.63
N LYS A 260 -20.62 -37.57 -19.86
CA LYS A 260 -22.00 -37.63 -20.36
C LYS A 260 -22.35 -36.44 -21.27
N ALA A 261 -21.87 -35.24 -20.95
CA ALA A 261 -22.02 -34.08 -21.82
C ALA A 261 -21.34 -34.32 -23.19
N LYS A 262 -20.14 -34.90 -23.19
CA LYS A 262 -19.41 -35.25 -24.42
C LYS A 262 -20.13 -36.30 -25.25
N GLU A 263 -20.65 -37.36 -24.63
CA GLU A 263 -21.46 -38.39 -25.31
C GLU A 263 -22.68 -37.76 -26.00
N ALA A 264 -23.38 -36.86 -25.32
CA ALA A 264 -24.54 -36.16 -25.88
C ALA A 264 -24.14 -35.25 -27.07
N LEU A 265 -23.01 -34.57 -27.00
CA LEU A 265 -22.47 -33.77 -28.11
C LEU A 265 -22.16 -34.64 -29.34
N GLU A 266 -21.54 -35.81 -29.14
CA GLU A 266 -21.23 -36.76 -30.21
C GLU A 266 -22.52 -37.27 -30.89
N LYS A 267 -23.59 -37.52 -30.12
CA LYS A 267 -24.91 -37.88 -30.67
C LYS A 267 -25.55 -36.75 -31.49
N ILE A 268 -25.42 -35.49 -31.07
CA ILE A 268 -25.86 -34.31 -31.87
C ILE A 268 -25.11 -34.29 -33.22
N GLN A 269 -23.79 -34.41 -33.18
CA GLN A 269 -22.94 -34.28 -34.36
C GLN A 269 -23.15 -35.44 -35.35
N SER A 270 -23.31 -36.66 -34.84
CA SER A 270 -23.52 -37.87 -35.66
C SER A 270 -24.97 -38.08 -36.11
N LYS A 271 -25.92 -37.25 -35.64
CA LYS A 271 -27.38 -37.41 -35.86
C LYS A 271 -27.89 -38.79 -35.43
N ALA A 272 -27.35 -39.32 -34.34
CA ALA A 272 -27.77 -40.60 -33.76
C ALA A 272 -29.18 -40.50 -33.13
N GLU A 273 -29.79 -41.65 -32.83
CA GLU A 273 -31.07 -41.71 -32.09
C GLU A 273 -30.91 -41.21 -30.65
N TRP A 274 -31.96 -40.55 -30.15
CA TRP A 274 -32.00 -39.96 -28.80
C TRP A 274 -32.91 -40.77 -27.89
N HIS A 275 -32.42 -41.04 -26.68
CA HIS A 275 -33.28 -41.53 -25.60
C HIS A 275 -33.80 -40.37 -24.76
N ILE A 276 -34.89 -40.60 -24.02
CA ILE A 276 -35.46 -39.59 -23.10
C ILE A 276 -34.41 -39.11 -22.10
N ASP A 277 -33.52 -40.01 -21.66
CA ASP A 277 -32.45 -39.71 -20.72
C ASP A 277 -31.44 -38.68 -21.27
N ASP A 278 -31.21 -38.67 -22.59
CA ASP A 278 -30.32 -37.72 -23.25
C ASP A 278 -30.87 -36.28 -23.23
N PHE A 279 -32.17 -36.08 -22.96
CA PHE A 279 -32.74 -34.73 -22.85
C PHE A 279 -32.48 -34.07 -21.48
N PHE A 280 -32.28 -34.86 -20.42
CA PHE A 280 -31.98 -34.30 -19.09
C PHE A 280 -30.58 -33.67 -19.01
N ILE A 281 -29.66 -34.08 -19.88
CA ILE A 281 -28.31 -33.51 -19.90
C ILE A 281 -28.30 -32.07 -20.41
N ILE A 282 -29.29 -31.65 -21.24
CA ILE A 282 -29.31 -30.31 -21.83
C ILE A 282 -29.46 -29.21 -20.76
N PRO A 283 -30.46 -29.26 -19.86
CA PRO A 283 -30.53 -28.31 -18.75
C PRO A 283 -29.33 -28.39 -17.79
N LEU A 284 -28.74 -29.59 -17.63
CA LEU A 284 -27.57 -29.78 -16.77
C LEU A 284 -26.33 -29.11 -17.37
N ILE A 285 -26.10 -29.23 -18.68
CA ILE A 285 -25.00 -28.57 -19.39
C ILE A 285 -25.09 -27.06 -19.23
N ARG A 286 -26.28 -26.45 -19.42
CA ARG A 286 -26.46 -25.01 -19.22
C ARG A 286 -26.13 -24.57 -17.80
N ARG A 287 -26.51 -25.37 -16.80
CA ARG A 287 -26.09 -25.14 -15.40
C ARG A 287 -24.58 -25.26 -15.24
N THR A 288 -23.95 -26.28 -15.83
CA THR A 288 -22.49 -26.46 -15.78
C THR A 288 -21.76 -25.29 -16.39
N GLN A 289 -22.21 -24.79 -17.53
CA GLN A 289 -21.62 -23.58 -18.13
C GLN A 289 -21.75 -22.36 -17.21
N ALA A 290 -22.91 -22.18 -16.57
CA ALA A 290 -23.07 -21.11 -15.59
C ALA A 290 -22.10 -21.27 -14.41
N LEU A 291 -21.95 -22.49 -13.89
CA LEU A 291 -21.00 -22.81 -12.81
C LEU A 291 -19.55 -22.51 -13.22
N VAL A 292 -19.16 -22.94 -14.42
CA VAL A 292 -17.81 -22.70 -14.98
C VAL A 292 -17.57 -21.21 -15.18
N ASN A 293 -18.55 -20.47 -15.70
CA ASN A 293 -18.45 -19.02 -15.86
C ASN A 293 -18.28 -18.32 -14.51
N TRP A 294 -19.02 -18.73 -13.48
CA TRP A 294 -18.83 -18.19 -12.13
C TRP A 294 -17.49 -18.61 -11.52
N ALA A 295 -16.99 -19.82 -11.80
CA ALA A 295 -15.67 -20.26 -11.38
C ALA A 295 -14.56 -19.38 -11.99
N ARG A 296 -14.63 -19.10 -13.29
CA ARG A 296 -13.75 -18.15 -13.99
C ARG A 296 -13.85 -16.73 -13.42
N GLU A 297 -15.07 -16.27 -13.11
CA GLU A 297 -15.29 -14.98 -12.44
C GLU A 297 -14.60 -14.93 -11.07
N GLN A 298 -14.70 -16.00 -10.26
CA GLN A 298 -14.02 -16.09 -8.97
C GLN A 298 -12.50 -16.05 -9.10
N LYS A 299 -11.94 -16.78 -10.06
CA LYS A 299 -10.50 -16.74 -10.36
C LYS A 299 -10.03 -15.34 -10.71
N ALA A 300 -10.75 -14.65 -11.60
CA ALA A 300 -10.42 -13.27 -11.98
C ALA A 300 -10.49 -12.30 -10.79
N VAL A 301 -11.53 -12.40 -9.96
CA VAL A 301 -11.67 -11.58 -8.75
C VAL A 301 -10.54 -11.86 -7.75
N ARG A 302 -10.13 -13.12 -7.58
CA ARG A 302 -8.99 -13.49 -6.73
C ARG A 302 -7.69 -12.86 -7.24
N GLU A 303 -7.43 -12.98 -8.55
CA GLU A 303 -6.26 -12.37 -9.19
C GLU A 303 -6.24 -10.85 -9.00
N GLU A 304 -7.40 -10.18 -9.13
CA GLU A 304 -7.52 -8.75 -8.88
C GLU A 304 -7.23 -8.37 -7.41
N ILE A 305 -7.75 -9.13 -6.44
CA ILE A 305 -7.52 -8.90 -5.00
C ILE A 305 -6.03 -9.04 -4.67
N PHE A 306 -5.33 -10.01 -5.26
CA PHE A 306 -3.92 -10.27 -5.01
C PHE A 306 -2.94 -9.52 -5.91
N ALA A 307 -3.40 -8.91 -7.00
CA ALA A 307 -2.57 -8.15 -7.94
C ALA A 307 -1.65 -7.12 -7.26
N PRO A 308 -2.07 -6.38 -6.20
CA PRO A 308 -1.17 -5.50 -5.47
C PRO A 308 0.04 -6.18 -4.84
N LEU A 309 -0.19 -7.34 -4.21
CA LEU A 309 0.85 -8.11 -3.53
C LEU A 309 1.81 -8.72 -4.55
N GLN A 310 1.28 -9.30 -5.62
CA GLN A 310 2.08 -9.85 -6.71
C GLN A 310 2.94 -8.79 -7.39
N ARG A 311 2.39 -7.59 -7.62
CA ARG A 311 3.15 -6.46 -8.16
C ARG A 311 4.29 -6.05 -7.23
N TYR A 312 4.01 -5.94 -5.94
CA TYR A 312 5.03 -5.68 -4.93
C TYR A 312 6.15 -6.73 -4.96
N GLU A 313 5.82 -8.02 -4.98
CA GLU A 313 6.81 -9.10 -5.05
C GLU A 313 7.65 -9.04 -6.33
N ASN A 314 7.00 -8.81 -7.48
CA ASN A 314 7.69 -8.70 -8.77
C ASN A 314 8.70 -7.54 -8.78
N ILE A 315 8.28 -6.37 -8.29
CA ILE A 315 9.12 -5.18 -8.21
C ILE A 315 10.28 -5.40 -7.24
N VAL A 316 10.01 -5.86 -6.01
CA VAL A 316 11.05 -6.16 -5.02
C VAL A 316 12.07 -7.12 -5.60
N ASN A 317 11.62 -8.20 -6.24
CA ASN A 317 12.50 -9.20 -6.82
C ASN A 317 13.35 -8.67 -7.99
N GLY A 318 12.93 -7.62 -8.69
CA GLY A 318 13.75 -6.92 -9.68
C GLY A 318 15.01 -6.28 -9.07
N PHE A 319 14.94 -5.86 -7.81
CA PHE A 319 16.08 -5.29 -7.09
C PHE A 319 16.99 -6.34 -6.43
N LEU A 320 16.56 -7.58 -6.27
CA LEU A 320 17.35 -8.59 -5.55
C LEU A 320 18.28 -9.35 -6.50
N ARG A 321 19.56 -9.47 -6.16
CA ARG A 321 20.53 -10.23 -6.97
C ARG A 321 20.73 -11.63 -6.43
N GLY A 322 20.25 -12.64 -7.17
CA GLY A 322 20.42 -14.05 -6.82
C GLY A 322 19.58 -14.52 -5.62
N LYS A 323 18.69 -13.66 -5.13
CA LYS A 323 17.73 -13.92 -4.05
C LYS A 323 16.33 -13.64 -4.57
N ARG A 324 15.34 -14.23 -3.91
CA ARG A 324 13.92 -14.02 -4.18
C ARG A 324 13.19 -13.85 -2.86
N VAL A 325 12.28 -12.90 -2.82
CA VAL A 325 11.37 -12.63 -1.71
C VAL A 325 9.95 -12.96 -2.15
N GLU A 326 9.25 -13.68 -1.29
CA GLU A 326 7.84 -14.02 -1.46
C GLU A 326 7.13 -13.94 -0.10
N VAL A 327 5.87 -13.55 -0.13
CA VAL A 327 4.96 -13.60 1.01
C VAL A 327 4.20 -14.91 0.92
N ASN A 328 4.45 -15.80 1.88
CA ASN A 328 3.77 -17.08 1.92
C ASN A 328 2.28 -16.93 2.33
N ASP A 329 1.54 -18.03 2.35
CA ASP A 329 0.13 -18.03 2.70
C ASP A 329 -0.14 -17.62 4.16
N ASP A 330 0.84 -17.78 5.05
CA ASP A 330 0.78 -17.26 6.43
C ASP A 330 1.03 -15.74 6.52
N GLY A 331 1.27 -15.07 5.39
CA GLY A 331 1.61 -13.65 5.33
C GLY A 331 3.03 -13.33 5.81
N GLN A 332 3.90 -14.33 5.92
CA GLN A 332 5.29 -14.15 6.32
C GLN A 332 6.18 -13.91 5.10
N LEU A 333 7.04 -12.90 5.23
CA LEU A 333 8.07 -12.64 4.24
C LEU A 333 9.18 -13.70 4.33
N THR A 334 9.36 -14.43 3.24
CA THR A 334 10.39 -15.47 3.09
C THR A 334 11.42 -15.05 2.06
N VAL A 335 12.67 -15.46 2.26
CA VAL A 335 13.78 -15.20 1.34
C VAL A 335 14.35 -16.54 0.89
N SER A 336 14.57 -16.72 -0.41
CA SER A 336 15.15 -17.92 -0.98
C SER A 336 16.23 -17.58 -2.02
N ARG A 337 17.09 -18.54 -2.37
CA ARG A 337 18.10 -18.37 -3.43
C ARG A 337 17.47 -18.68 -4.79
N HIS A 338 17.69 -17.80 -5.78
CA HIS A 338 17.05 -17.84 -7.11
C HIS A 338 17.28 -19.14 -7.93
N LYS A 339 18.26 -20.00 -7.57
CA LYS A 339 18.62 -21.20 -8.34
C LYS A 339 18.34 -22.54 -7.66
N GLU A 340 17.70 -22.57 -6.49
CA GLU A 340 17.44 -23.84 -5.79
C GLU A 340 15.98 -23.93 -5.33
N ALA A 341 15.13 -24.54 -6.16
CA ALA A 341 13.74 -24.91 -5.84
C ALA A 341 13.66 -26.14 -4.91
N LYS A 342 14.55 -26.25 -3.92
CA LYS A 342 14.45 -27.24 -2.84
C LYS A 342 14.10 -26.51 -1.56
N ARG A 343 13.22 -27.12 -0.76
CA ARG A 343 12.78 -26.71 0.60
C ARG A 343 13.90 -26.30 1.58
N ASN A 344 15.17 -26.54 1.24
CA ASN A 344 16.36 -26.28 2.06
C ASN A 344 17.19 -25.06 1.62
N SER A 345 16.64 -24.20 0.77
CA SER A 345 17.29 -22.96 0.27
C SER A 345 16.77 -21.68 0.92
N GLN A 346 15.96 -21.80 1.98
CA GLN A 346 15.40 -20.65 2.72
C GLN A 346 16.53 -19.93 3.46
N LEU A 347 16.67 -18.65 3.17
CA LEU A 347 17.65 -17.75 3.74
C LEU A 347 17.03 -16.98 4.90
N SER A 348 17.81 -16.68 5.93
CA SER A 348 17.37 -15.69 6.92
C SER A 348 17.28 -14.32 6.24
N ILE A 349 16.30 -13.50 6.64
CA ILE A 349 16.19 -12.12 6.21
C ILE A 349 17.45 -11.31 6.55
N ASP A 350 18.21 -11.74 7.56
CA ASP A 350 19.49 -11.16 7.93
C ASP A 350 20.57 -11.29 6.85
N GLN A 351 20.40 -12.24 5.94
CA GLN A 351 21.31 -12.46 4.82
C GLN A 351 21.04 -11.52 3.64
N LEU A 352 20.01 -10.68 3.72
CA LEU A 352 19.86 -9.53 2.83
C LEU A 352 20.93 -8.49 3.13
N SER A 353 21.52 -7.92 2.09
CA SER A 353 22.41 -6.77 2.25
C SER A 353 21.62 -5.59 2.82
N SER A 354 22.32 -4.65 3.47
CA SER A 354 21.66 -3.47 4.01
C SER A 354 20.90 -2.64 2.96
N GLY A 355 21.33 -2.65 1.70
CA GLY A 355 20.61 -1.97 0.62
C GLY A 355 19.33 -2.71 0.21
N GLU A 356 19.38 -4.03 0.14
CA GLU A 356 18.21 -4.88 -0.13
C GLU A 356 17.16 -4.75 0.98
N LYS A 357 17.60 -4.77 2.25
CA LYS A 357 16.72 -4.55 3.42
C LYS A 357 16.04 -3.19 3.35
N GLN A 358 16.77 -2.17 2.92
CA GLN A 358 16.22 -0.83 2.79
C GLN A 358 15.19 -0.74 1.68
N ILE A 359 15.46 -1.30 0.50
CA ILE A 359 14.47 -1.39 -0.59
C ILE A 359 13.20 -2.08 -0.07
N LEU A 360 13.37 -3.19 0.67
CA LEU A 360 12.25 -3.92 1.24
C LEU A 360 11.42 -3.06 2.20
N VAL A 361 12.07 -2.30 3.09
CA VAL A 361 11.41 -1.36 3.99
C VAL A 361 10.63 -0.30 3.21
N LEU A 362 11.26 0.34 2.21
CA LEU A 362 10.64 1.42 1.45
C LEU A 362 9.43 0.91 0.64
N LEU A 363 9.59 -0.18 -0.10
CA LEU A 363 8.52 -0.74 -0.93
C LEU A 363 7.39 -1.36 -0.11
N THR A 364 7.69 -1.98 1.03
CA THR A 364 6.65 -2.50 1.93
C THR A 364 5.87 -1.36 2.55
N ALA A 365 6.53 -0.29 3.00
CA ALA A 365 5.86 0.90 3.49
C ALA A 365 4.94 1.51 2.42
N GLY A 366 5.40 1.58 1.16
CA GLY A 366 4.55 1.97 0.03
C GLY A 366 3.31 1.09 -0.12
N LEU A 367 3.47 -0.25 -0.07
CA LEU A 367 2.36 -1.19 -0.21
C LEU A 367 1.32 -1.00 0.91
N MET A 368 1.76 -0.81 2.15
CA MET A 368 0.88 -0.62 3.31
C MET A 368 0.03 0.66 3.21
N ARG A 369 0.41 1.59 2.32
CA ARG A 369 -0.26 2.88 2.15
C ARG A 369 -1.11 2.96 0.89
N ARG A 370 -1.19 1.89 0.09
CA ARG A 370 -1.88 1.88 -1.20
C ARG A 370 -3.35 2.32 -1.14
N ASP A 371 -4.04 2.00 -0.06
CA ASP A 371 -5.45 2.36 0.14
C ASP A 371 -5.63 3.81 0.64
N SER A 372 -4.54 4.57 0.77
CA SER A 372 -4.53 5.95 1.25
C SER A 372 -3.74 6.85 0.32
N SER A 373 -4.22 8.07 0.14
CA SER A 373 -3.49 9.11 -0.55
C SER A 373 -2.39 9.64 0.37
N ILE A 374 -1.14 9.57 -0.08
CA ILE A 374 0.02 9.86 0.76
C ILE A 374 0.98 10.84 0.10
N VAL A 375 1.52 11.77 0.90
CA VAL A 375 2.64 12.62 0.54
C VAL A 375 3.91 12.02 1.13
N TYR A 376 4.77 11.54 0.27
CA TYR A 376 6.03 10.92 0.60
C TYR A 376 7.14 11.95 0.48
N ILE A 377 7.88 12.16 1.57
CA ILE A 377 9.02 13.09 1.59
C ILE A 377 10.27 12.32 1.97
N ALA A 378 11.30 12.40 1.12
CA ALA A 378 12.60 11.78 1.39
C ALA A 378 13.74 12.76 1.13
N ASP A 379 14.75 12.69 2.01
CA ASP A 379 15.99 13.42 1.89
C ASP A 379 17.13 12.43 1.65
N GLU A 380 17.83 12.64 0.55
CA GLU A 380 18.91 11.80 0.05
C GLU A 380 18.58 10.28 0.07
N PRO A 381 17.51 9.83 -0.63
CA PRO A 381 17.15 8.41 -0.72
C PRO A 381 18.25 7.50 -1.30
N GLU A 382 19.29 8.08 -1.86
CA GLU A 382 20.43 7.45 -2.51
C GLU A 382 21.56 6.96 -1.59
N LEU A 383 21.69 7.46 -0.36
CA LEU A 383 22.94 7.36 0.45
C LEU A 383 23.45 5.94 0.74
N SER A 384 22.69 4.89 0.39
CA SER A 384 23.03 3.49 0.61
C SER A 384 22.81 2.57 -0.60
N LEU A 385 22.32 3.10 -1.74
CA LEU A 385 21.89 2.32 -2.91
C LEU A 385 22.76 2.59 -4.14
N HIS A 386 22.97 1.56 -4.96
CA HIS A 386 23.64 1.72 -6.25
C HIS A 386 22.86 2.67 -7.16
N VAL A 387 23.55 3.53 -7.90
CA VAL A 387 23.00 4.63 -8.72
C VAL A 387 21.83 4.20 -9.61
N THR A 388 21.94 3.05 -10.28
CA THR A 388 20.88 2.50 -11.15
C THR A 388 19.56 2.21 -10.42
N TRP A 389 19.62 1.83 -9.13
CA TRP A 389 18.42 1.50 -8.35
C TRP A 389 17.69 2.72 -7.83
N GLN A 390 18.35 3.87 -7.74
CA GLN A 390 17.78 5.05 -7.09
C GLN A 390 16.56 5.60 -7.86
N ALA A 391 16.66 5.67 -9.19
CA ALA A 391 15.56 6.16 -10.01
C ALA A 391 14.48 5.10 -10.23
N GLU A 392 14.86 3.83 -10.34
CA GLU A 392 13.93 2.70 -10.42
C GLU A 392 13.08 2.58 -9.15
N LEU A 393 13.68 2.83 -7.98
CA LEU A 393 13.02 2.82 -6.68
C LEU A 393 11.90 3.87 -6.58
N LEU A 394 12.13 5.11 -7.04
CA LEU A 394 11.10 6.15 -6.98
C LEU A 394 9.89 5.80 -7.86
N ARG A 395 10.12 5.26 -9.06
CA ARG A 395 9.04 4.77 -9.94
C ARG A 395 8.30 3.61 -9.30
N SER A 396 9.05 2.67 -8.73
CA SER A 396 8.51 1.49 -8.03
C SER A 396 7.61 1.89 -6.85
N LEU A 397 8.00 2.92 -6.10
CA LEU A 397 7.20 3.45 -5.00
C LEU A 397 5.87 4.03 -5.47
N VAL A 398 5.87 4.81 -6.55
CA VAL A 398 4.63 5.34 -7.15
C VAL A 398 3.75 4.19 -7.66
N GLU A 399 4.35 3.20 -8.32
CA GLU A 399 3.62 2.04 -8.86
C GLU A 399 2.97 1.16 -7.77
N ILE A 400 3.61 1.04 -6.61
CA ILE A 400 3.11 0.26 -5.47
C ILE A 400 2.13 1.06 -4.61
N GLY A 401 2.44 2.34 -4.34
CA GLY A 401 1.75 3.21 -3.39
C GLY A 401 0.39 3.72 -3.84
N GLY A 402 -0.05 3.42 -5.06
CA GLY A 402 -1.37 3.81 -5.56
C GLY A 402 -1.47 5.32 -5.77
N THR A 403 -2.22 6.01 -4.90
CA THR A 403 -2.42 7.48 -4.99
C THR A 403 -1.35 8.20 -4.17
N MET A 404 -0.24 8.59 -4.80
CA MET A 404 0.95 9.07 -4.08
C MET A 404 1.54 10.34 -4.71
N GLN A 405 1.95 11.28 -3.86
CA GLN A 405 2.86 12.36 -4.24
C GLN A 405 4.23 12.11 -3.62
N VAL A 406 5.30 12.25 -4.40
CA VAL A 406 6.69 12.03 -3.99
C VAL A 406 7.46 13.35 -4.08
N ILE A 407 8.07 13.77 -2.98
CA ILE A 407 8.94 14.95 -2.91
C ILE A 407 10.29 14.51 -2.39
N VAL A 408 11.32 14.60 -3.24
CA VAL A 408 12.66 14.07 -2.94
C VAL A 408 13.69 15.17 -3.07
N ALA A 409 14.55 15.35 -2.07
CA ALA A 409 15.79 16.08 -2.25
C ALA A 409 16.92 15.11 -2.56
N THR A 410 17.69 15.41 -3.61
CA THR A 410 18.80 14.55 -4.05
C THR A 410 19.97 15.35 -4.56
N HIS A 411 21.16 14.78 -4.42
CA HIS A 411 22.40 15.23 -5.04
C HIS A 411 22.77 14.43 -6.29
N SER A 412 21.99 13.40 -6.62
CA SER A 412 22.26 12.45 -7.71
C SER A 412 21.82 13.04 -9.07
N PRO A 413 22.76 13.31 -10.00
CA PRO A 413 22.43 13.78 -11.35
C PRO A 413 21.59 12.77 -12.13
N ASP A 414 21.71 11.49 -11.84
CA ASP A 414 20.96 10.41 -12.51
C ASP A 414 19.48 10.41 -12.11
N ILE A 415 19.16 10.65 -10.83
CA ILE A 415 17.77 10.82 -10.38
C ILE A 415 17.17 12.07 -11.03
N ALA A 416 17.89 13.20 -10.99
CA ALA A 416 17.45 14.44 -11.60
C ALA A 416 17.22 14.28 -13.11
N GLY A 417 18.16 13.63 -13.81
CA GLY A 417 18.12 13.44 -15.26
C GLY A 417 16.93 12.60 -15.76
N MET A 418 16.29 11.80 -14.90
CA MET A 418 15.13 10.96 -15.24
C MET A 418 13.78 11.65 -15.00
N PHE A 419 13.74 12.75 -14.25
CA PHE A 419 12.53 13.52 -13.93
C PHE A 419 12.67 14.98 -14.38
N ARG A 420 13.22 15.23 -15.58
CA ARG A 420 13.60 16.58 -16.06
C ARG A 420 12.49 17.62 -15.98
N ASP A 421 11.25 17.20 -16.25
CA ASP A 421 10.09 18.09 -16.26
C ASP A 421 9.60 18.44 -14.84
N ASN A 422 10.14 17.77 -13.81
CA ASN A 422 9.69 17.87 -12.42
C ASN A 422 10.81 18.27 -11.45
N ILE A 423 11.84 18.95 -11.96
CA ILE A 423 12.98 19.42 -11.16
C ILE A 423 12.67 20.80 -10.55
N LEU A 424 12.90 20.93 -9.24
CA LEU A 424 12.99 22.20 -8.55
C LEU A 424 14.45 22.47 -8.15
N GLU A 425 15.06 23.47 -8.77
CA GLU A 425 16.44 23.87 -8.48
C GLU A 425 16.45 24.96 -7.39
N LEU A 426 17.15 24.68 -6.29
CA LEU A 426 17.48 25.66 -5.26
C LEU A 426 18.84 26.27 -5.57
N ARG A 427 18.87 27.59 -5.73
CA ARG A 427 20.11 28.36 -5.95
C ARG A 427 20.54 29.08 -4.67
N HIS A 428 21.82 29.41 -4.57
CA HIS A 428 22.26 30.43 -3.63
C HIS A 428 21.78 31.79 -4.13
N ASP A 429 21.18 32.58 -3.24
CA ASP A 429 20.80 33.97 -3.53
C ASP A 429 22.01 34.90 -3.39
#